data_AF-A0A841LQ99-F1
#
_entry.id   AF-A0A841LQ99-F1
#
_cell.length_a   1.000
_cell.length_b   1.000
_cell.length_c   1.000
_cell.angle_alpha   90.00
_cell.angle_beta   90.00
_cell.angle_gamma   90.00
#
_symmetry.space_group_name_H-M   'P 1'
#
loop_
_entity.id
_entity.type
_entity.pdbx_description
1 polymer ?
#
loop_
_entity_poly.entity_id
_entity_poly.type
_entity_poly.pdbx_seq_one_letter_code
_entity_poly.pdbx_strand_id
1 'polypeptide(L)'
;MSKPQLGLRFCYILLFTLSILQLACSPRPNIQGKGEDFMQGVWNEDSIAFSNKLSNYTQHHFKFTCDSVYIDMVTHSKVNFYEDSCYNNGIWKEYAKGVYAVKGDTLFIGATFTHANYKQKISGCYRIGRYDKNFLIKKKSADSLFLESLSDQREIKLTLKEKITCVQKEL
;
A
#
# COMPACT_ATOMS: atom_id res chain seq x y z
N MET A 1 57.91 32.28 29.90
CA MET A 1 56.45 32.52 29.94
C MET A 1 55.74 31.49 29.07
N SER A 2 55.14 30.48 29.70
CA SER A 2 54.54 29.30 29.06
C SER A 2 53.07 29.53 28.71
N LYS A 3 52.73 29.60 27.41
CA LYS A 3 51.35 29.49 26.92
C LYS A 3 51.22 28.40 25.83
N PRO A 4 51.27 27.09 26.18
CA PRO A 4 50.70 26.05 25.32
C PRO A 4 49.51 25.30 25.96
N GLN A 5 49.16 25.59 27.22
CA GLN A 5 48.21 24.76 27.97
C GLN A 5 46.72 24.95 27.61
N LEU A 6 46.34 26.08 27.00
CA LEU A 6 44.92 26.38 26.71
C LEU A 6 44.39 25.61 25.49
N GLY A 7 45.20 25.49 24.42
CA GLY A 7 44.81 24.78 23.19
C GLY A 7 44.68 23.26 23.39
N LEU A 8 45.57 22.68 24.21
CA LEU A 8 45.55 21.24 24.50
C LEU A 8 44.28 20.84 25.27
N ARG A 9 43.82 21.66 26.22
CA ARG A 9 42.56 21.44 26.96
C ARG A 9 41.34 21.49 26.05
N PHE A 10 41.34 22.40 25.07
CA PHE A 10 40.24 22.52 24.11
C PHE A 10 40.16 21.29 23.18
N CYS A 11 41.30 20.76 22.74
CA CYS A 11 41.37 19.50 21.98
C CYS A 11 40.81 18.31 22.78
N TYR A 12 41.12 18.20 24.07
CA TYR A 12 40.58 17.12 24.91
C TYR A 12 39.06 17.22 25.09
N ILE A 13 38.52 18.43 25.28
CA ILE A 13 37.08 18.65 25.36
C ILE A 13 36.41 18.26 24.04
N LEU A 14 36.99 18.64 22.89
CA LEU A 14 36.45 18.36 21.56
C LEU A 14 36.47 16.86 21.22
N LEU A 15 37.53 16.14 21.59
CA LEU A 15 37.62 14.69 21.43
C LEU A 15 36.63 13.95 22.34
N PHE A 16 36.44 14.44 23.56
CA PHE A 16 35.49 13.86 24.51
C PHE A 16 34.03 14.07 24.06
N THR A 17 33.68 15.26 23.57
CA THR A 17 32.33 15.52 23.03
C THR A 17 32.05 14.71 21.77
N LEU A 18 33.01 14.56 20.87
CA LEU A 18 32.87 13.73 19.67
C LEU A 18 32.63 12.25 20.01
N SER A 19 33.28 11.76 21.07
CA SER A 19 33.11 10.38 21.55
C SER A 19 31.72 10.12 22.13
N ILE A 20 31.13 11.11 22.83
CA ILE A 20 29.76 10.99 23.39
C ILE A 20 28.70 11.02 22.29
N LEU A 21 28.90 11.81 21.24
CA LEU A 21 27.95 11.91 20.12
C LEU A 21 27.83 10.61 19.32
N GLN A 22 28.86 9.75 19.32
CA GLN A 22 28.83 8.44 18.65
C GLN A 22 27.94 7.42 19.39
N LEU A 23 27.72 7.58 20.70
CA LEU A 23 26.88 6.68 21.50
C LEU A 23 25.37 6.95 21.32
N ALA A 24 24.99 8.10 20.78
CA ALA A 24 23.58 8.48 20.61
C ALA A 24 22.94 7.90 19.33
N CYS A 25 23.74 7.41 18.37
CA CYS A 25 23.24 6.86 17.12
C CYS A 25 23.15 5.33 17.21
N SER A 26 21.97 4.80 17.54
CA SER A 26 21.67 3.37 17.40
C SER A 26 20.86 3.14 16.13
N PRO A 27 21.15 2.07 15.34
CA PRO A 27 20.30 1.69 14.24
C PRO A 27 18.93 1.31 14.80
N ARG A 28 17.88 2.00 14.34
CA ARG A 28 16.52 1.60 14.68
C ARG A 28 16.13 0.42 13.78
N PRO A 29 15.53 -0.64 14.33
CA PRO A 29 15.04 -1.75 13.51
C PRO A 29 14.05 -1.22 12.48
N ASN A 30 14.12 -1.75 11.26
CA ASN A 30 13.21 -1.39 10.19
C ASN A 30 11.88 -2.12 10.41
N ILE A 31 11.00 -1.53 11.21
CA ILE A 31 9.71 -2.12 11.57
C ILE A 31 8.64 -1.67 10.57
N GLN A 32 7.80 -2.61 10.17
CA GLN A 32 6.60 -2.37 9.37
C GLN A 32 5.74 -1.24 9.97
N GLY A 33 5.22 -0.31 9.16
CA GLY A 33 4.30 0.73 9.63
C GLY A 33 3.00 0.16 10.20
N LYS A 34 2.37 0.84 11.16
CA LYS A 34 1.11 0.38 11.79
C LYS A 34 -0.08 0.38 10.83
N GLY A 35 -0.05 1.24 9.81
CA GLY A 35 -1.21 1.56 9.00
C GLY A 35 -2.33 2.22 9.83
N GLU A 36 -3.53 2.22 9.28
CA GLU A 36 -4.71 2.81 9.92
C GLU A 36 -5.62 1.73 10.53
N ASP A 37 -6.04 1.90 11.78
CA ASP A 37 -6.84 0.90 12.51
C ASP A 37 -8.15 0.56 11.80
N PHE A 38 -8.80 1.56 11.22
CA PHE A 38 -10.09 1.37 10.52
C PHE A 38 -9.95 0.66 9.17
N MET A 39 -8.73 0.55 8.63
CA MET A 39 -8.47 -0.19 7.39
C MET A 39 -8.18 -1.66 7.64
N GLN A 40 -7.78 -2.05 8.86
CA GLN A 40 -7.26 -3.39 9.13
C GLN A 40 -8.31 -4.48 8.90
N GLY A 41 -8.11 -5.29 7.86
CA GLY A 41 -9.06 -6.34 7.52
C GLY A 41 -9.06 -6.77 6.06
N VAL A 42 -9.94 -7.72 5.76
CA VAL A 42 -10.31 -8.14 4.41
C VAL A 42 -11.61 -7.43 4.03
N TRP A 43 -11.59 -6.73 2.90
CA TRP A 43 -12.65 -5.87 2.41
C TRP A 43 -13.02 -6.27 0.99
N ASN A 44 -14.31 -6.46 0.75
CA ASN A 44 -14.81 -6.80 -0.58
C ASN A 44 -15.71 -5.72 -1.12
N GLU A 45 -15.54 -5.41 -2.39
CA GLU A 45 -16.55 -4.73 -3.18
C GLU A 45 -17.62 -5.75 -3.57
N ASP A 46 -18.72 -5.82 -2.81
CA ASP A 46 -19.73 -6.87 -3.00
C ASP A 46 -20.50 -6.72 -4.33
N SER A 47 -20.61 -5.50 -4.85
CA SER A 47 -21.35 -5.22 -6.08
C SER A 47 -20.83 -3.96 -6.75
N ILE A 48 -20.85 -3.94 -8.09
CA ILE A 48 -20.54 -2.75 -8.88
C ILE A 48 -21.83 -2.15 -9.44
N ALA A 49 -22.03 -0.85 -9.19
CA ALA A 49 -23.16 -0.12 -9.72
C ALA A 49 -23.19 -0.18 -11.25
N PHE A 50 -24.36 -0.48 -11.82
CA PHE A 50 -24.58 -0.55 -13.26
C PHE A 50 -23.68 -1.55 -14.02
N SER A 51 -23.13 -2.57 -13.36
CA SER A 51 -22.25 -3.58 -13.97
C SER A 51 -22.80 -4.17 -15.28
N ASN A 52 -24.12 -4.37 -15.38
CA ASN A 52 -24.80 -4.85 -16.59
C ASN A 52 -24.71 -3.88 -17.78
N LYS A 53 -24.61 -2.57 -17.53
CA LYS A 53 -24.51 -1.51 -18.56
C LYS A 53 -23.07 -1.15 -18.90
N LEU A 54 -22.10 -1.50 -18.06
CA LEU A 54 -20.69 -1.22 -18.30
C LEU A 54 -20.13 -2.16 -19.39
N SER A 55 -19.24 -1.62 -20.24
CA SER A 55 -18.48 -2.41 -21.21
C SER A 55 -17.27 -3.08 -20.56
N ASN A 56 -16.70 -2.45 -19.53
CA ASN A 56 -15.59 -2.99 -18.75
C ASN A 56 -15.66 -2.48 -17.30
N TYR A 57 -15.46 -3.36 -16.33
CA TYR A 57 -15.36 -3.01 -14.91
C TYR A 57 -14.42 -3.96 -14.16
N THR A 58 -13.86 -3.49 -13.05
CA THR A 58 -12.98 -4.29 -12.18
C THR A 58 -13.53 -4.24 -10.76
N GLN A 59 -13.78 -5.42 -10.19
CA GLN A 59 -14.18 -5.60 -8.80
C GLN A 59 -12.95 -5.80 -7.93
N HIS A 60 -12.87 -5.06 -6.83
CA HIS A 60 -11.71 -5.07 -5.94
C HIS A 60 -11.99 -5.81 -4.64
N HIS A 61 -11.01 -6.60 -4.22
CA HIS A 61 -10.94 -7.22 -2.91
C HIS A 61 -9.61 -6.82 -2.29
N PHE A 62 -9.68 -6.12 -1.16
CA PHE A 62 -8.51 -5.62 -0.46
C PHE A 62 -8.27 -6.45 0.79
N LYS A 63 -7.02 -6.72 1.09
CA LYS A 63 -6.58 -7.13 2.42
C LYS A 63 -5.54 -6.12 2.90
N PHE A 64 -5.88 -5.40 3.95
CA PHE A 64 -4.99 -4.49 4.63
C PHE A 64 -4.51 -5.13 5.93
N THR A 65 -3.20 -5.12 6.14
CA THR A 65 -2.57 -5.62 7.36
C THR A 65 -1.37 -4.76 7.67
N CYS A 66 -1.40 -4.11 8.83
CA CYS A 66 -0.48 -3.04 9.18
C CYS A 66 -0.47 -1.98 8.06
N ASP A 67 0.67 -1.62 7.49
CA ASP A 67 0.83 -0.73 6.32
C ASP A 67 0.76 -1.44 4.96
N SER A 68 0.63 -2.75 4.94
CA SER A 68 0.66 -3.55 3.71
C SER A 68 -0.74 -3.71 3.15
N VAL A 69 -0.81 -3.75 1.82
CA VAL A 69 -2.04 -3.99 1.06
C VAL A 69 -1.84 -5.09 0.04
N TYR A 70 -2.82 -5.97 -0.03
CA TYR A 70 -2.96 -7.03 -1.01
C TYR A 70 -4.29 -6.79 -1.74
N ILE A 71 -4.26 -6.91 -3.06
CA ILE A 71 -5.39 -6.51 -3.91
C ILE A 71 -5.66 -7.63 -4.89
N ASP A 72 -6.87 -8.16 -4.86
CA ASP A 72 -7.37 -9.07 -5.88
C ASP A 72 -8.38 -8.32 -6.72
N MET A 73 -8.17 -8.36 -8.03
CA MET A 73 -8.97 -7.66 -9.02
C MET A 73 -9.61 -8.69 -9.94
N VAL A 74 -10.93 -8.64 -10.06
CA VAL A 74 -11.66 -9.43 -11.05
C VAL A 74 -12.20 -8.46 -12.09
N THR A 75 -11.64 -8.52 -13.30
CA THR A 75 -12.05 -7.65 -14.39
C THR A 75 -13.00 -8.40 -15.31
N HIS A 76 -14.11 -7.74 -15.66
CA HIS A 76 -15.09 -8.18 -16.63
C HIS A 76 -15.11 -7.20 -17.78
N SER A 77 -14.87 -7.67 -18.99
CA SER A 77 -14.90 -6.89 -20.22
C SER A 77 -15.75 -7.57 -21.29
N LYS A 78 -16.60 -6.79 -21.95
CA LYS A 78 -17.33 -7.20 -23.16
C LYS A 78 -16.51 -6.96 -24.43
N VAL A 79 -15.43 -6.20 -24.31
CA VAL A 79 -14.53 -5.84 -25.41
C VAL A 79 -13.25 -6.64 -25.27
N ASN A 80 -12.79 -7.22 -26.38
CA ASN A 80 -11.52 -7.93 -26.41
C ASN A 80 -10.34 -6.95 -26.53
N PHE A 81 -9.64 -6.74 -25.41
CA PHE A 81 -8.45 -5.88 -25.34
C PHE A 81 -7.13 -6.65 -25.44
N TYR A 82 -7.18 -7.98 -25.42
CA TYR A 82 -6.00 -8.83 -25.34
C TYR A 82 -6.01 -9.87 -26.46
N GLU A 83 -4.89 -10.57 -26.65
CA GLU A 83 -4.90 -11.75 -27.51
C GLU A 83 -5.85 -12.82 -26.96
N ASP A 84 -6.41 -13.66 -27.83
CA ASP A 84 -7.46 -14.64 -27.47
C ASP A 84 -7.04 -15.57 -26.33
N SER A 85 -5.75 -15.92 -26.26
CA SER A 85 -5.16 -16.73 -25.18
C SER A 85 -5.25 -16.07 -23.81
N CYS A 86 -5.30 -14.74 -23.77
CA CYS A 86 -5.39 -13.93 -22.56
C CYS A 86 -6.79 -13.35 -22.33
N TYR A 87 -7.67 -13.29 -23.34
CA TYR A 87 -8.99 -12.66 -23.17
C TYR A 87 -9.89 -13.41 -22.18
N ASN A 88 -9.75 -14.74 -22.13
CA ASN A 88 -10.39 -15.60 -21.14
C ASN A 88 -11.91 -15.35 -21.01
N ASN A 89 -12.59 -15.27 -22.16
CA ASN A 89 -14.02 -14.93 -22.29
C ASN A 89 -14.42 -13.62 -21.61
N GLY A 90 -13.51 -12.64 -21.60
CA GLY A 90 -13.74 -11.34 -21.01
C GLY A 90 -13.69 -11.32 -19.49
N ILE A 91 -13.20 -12.38 -18.83
CA ILE A 91 -13.09 -12.45 -17.37
C ILE A 91 -11.68 -12.87 -16.99
N TRP A 92 -10.98 -12.00 -16.27
CA TRP A 92 -9.65 -12.33 -15.76
C TRP A 92 -9.40 -11.79 -14.37
N LYS A 93 -8.40 -12.39 -13.71
CA LYS A 93 -7.97 -12.03 -12.37
C LYS A 93 -6.58 -11.42 -12.41
N GLU A 94 -6.41 -10.32 -11.69
CA GLU A 94 -5.13 -9.67 -11.47
C GLU A 94 -4.90 -9.51 -9.98
N TYR A 95 -3.62 -9.45 -9.59
CA TYR A 95 -3.23 -9.35 -8.19
C TYR A 95 -2.22 -8.22 -8.06
N ALA A 96 -2.27 -7.48 -6.97
CA ALA A 96 -1.25 -6.51 -6.63
C ALA A 96 -0.90 -6.59 -5.14
N LYS A 97 0.35 -6.27 -4.82
CA LYS A 97 0.84 -6.18 -3.45
C LYS A 97 1.68 -4.93 -3.28
N GLY A 98 1.55 -4.28 -2.13
CA GLY A 98 2.36 -3.12 -1.81
C GLY A 98 2.07 -2.58 -0.43
N VAL A 99 2.22 -1.26 -0.31
CA VAL A 99 1.96 -0.51 0.91
C VAL A 99 0.91 0.55 0.65
N TYR A 100 0.27 1.01 1.71
CA TYR A 100 -0.65 2.12 1.67
C TYR A 100 -0.34 3.15 2.76
N ALA A 101 -0.81 4.37 2.54
CA ALA A 101 -0.80 5.43 3.54
C ALA A 101 -2.09 6.22 3.43
N VAL A 102 -2.61 6.70 4.56
CA VAL A 102 -3.72 7.66 4.59
C VAL A 102 -3.17 9.01 5.01
N LYS A 103 -3.51 10.06 4.26
CA LYS A 103 -3.20 11.45 4.63
C LYS A 103 -4.48 12.28 4.49
N GLY A 104 -4.97 12.81 5.60
CA GLY A 104 -6.25 13.50 5.64
C GLY A 104 -7.40 12.56 5.29
N ASP A 105 -8.14 12.90 4.23
CA ASP A 105 -9.23 12.11 3.67
C ASP A 105 -8.80 11.23 2.50
N THR A 106 -7.51 11.17 2.16
CA THR A 106 -7.03 10.48 0.97
C THR A 106 -6.23 9.22 1.32
N LEU A 107 -6.62 8.10 0.73
CA LEU A 107 -5.90 6.84 0.72
C LEU A 107 -4.97 6.79 -0.50
N PHE A 108 -3.68 6.58 -0.26
CA PHE A 108 -2.64 6.37 -1.26
C PHE A 108 -2.24 4.91 -1.25
N ILE A 109 -2.36 4.23 -2.38
CA ILE A 109 -1.89 2.87 -2.58
C ILE A 109 -0.72 2.89 -3.55
N GLY A 110 0.43 2.38 -3.08
CA GLY A 110 1.61 2.13 -3.90
C GLY A 110 1.90 0.64 -3.92
N ALA A 111 1.53 -0.04 -5.01
CA ALA A 111 1.67 -1.47 -5.17
C ALA A 111 2.29 -1.84 -6.53
N THR A 112 2.57 -3.12 -6.72
CA THR A 112 3.05 -3.70 -7.98
C THR A 112 2.16 -4.87 -8.35
N PHE A 113 1.88 -5.05 -9.64
CA PHE A 113 1.18 -6.22 -10.13
C PHE A 113 2.01 -7.50 -9.87
N THR A 114 1.30 -8.55 -9.49
CA THR A 114 1.85 -9.82 -9.02
C THR A 114 1.12 -10.99 -9.64
N HIS A 115 1.71 -12.17 -9.50
CA HIS A 115 0.99 -13.42 -9.70
C HIS A 115 0.03 -13.69 -8.53
N ALA A 116 -0.82 -14.71 -8.63
CA ALA A 116 -1.79 -15.07 -7.59
C ALA A 116 -1.17 -15.39 -6.22
N ASN A 117 0.12 -15.73 -6.17
CA ASN A 117 0.87 -15.95 -4.94
C ASN A 117 1.54 -14.66 -4.38
N TYR A 118 1.18 -13.50 -4.92
CA TYR A 118 1.76 -12.17 -4.60
C TYR A 118 3.26 -12.04 -4.81
N LYS A 119 3.88 -12.91 -5.61
CA LYS A 119 5.24 -12.71 -6.12
C LYS A 119 5.20 -11.79 -7.33
N GLN A 120 6.24 -10.98 -7.48
CA GLN A 120 6.35 -9.99 -8.54
C GLN A 120 6.11 -10.60 -9.93
N LYS A 121 5.31 -9.90 -10.75
CA LYS A 121 5.01 -10.29 -12.12
C LYS A 121 5.75 -9.37 -13.09
N ILE A 122 6.62 -9.95 -13.91
CA ILE A 122 7.44 -9.22 -14.89
C ILE A 122 7.03 -9.51 -16.35
N SER A 123 6.15 -10.49 -16.58
CA SER A 123 5.69 -10.90 -17.90
C SER A 123 4.33 -11.63 -17.82
N GLY A 124 3.76 -11.96 -18.99
CA GLY A 124 2.49 -12.69 -19.13
C GLY A 124 1.30 -11.77 -19.45
N CYS A 125 0.09 -12.36 -19.50
CA CYS A 125 -1.16 -11.66 -19.80
C CYS A 125 -1.45 -10.53 -18.80
N TYR A 126 -2.20 -9.50 -19.21
CA TYR A 126 -2.71 -8.40 -18.37
C TYR A 126 -1.62 -7.45 -17.83
N ARG A 127 -1.99 -6.56 -16.90
CA ARG A 127 -1.11 -5.47 -16.45
C ARG A 127 0.10 -5.99 -15.67
N ILE A 128 1.22 -5.30 -15.86
CA ILE A 128 2.49 -5.52 -15.15
C ILE A 128 3.03 -4.16 -14.66
N GLY A 129 4.02 -4.19 -13.77
CA GLY A 129 4.61 -2.97 -13.21
C GLY A 129 3.79 -2.40 -12.06
N ARG A 130 3.75 -1.07 -11.93
CA ARG A 130 3.17 -0.41 -10.75
C ARG A 130 1.65 -0.34 -10.80
N TYR A 131 1.03 -0.56 -9.65
CA TYR A 131 -0.35 -0.22 -9.34
C TYR A 131 -0.32 0.94 -8.34
N ASP A 132 -0.37 2.16 -8.86
CA ASP A 132 -0.45 3.37 -8.03
C ASP A 132 -1.87 3.94 -8.17
N LYS A 133 -2.61 3.96 -7.06
CA LYS A 133 -3.99 4.45 -7.04
C LYS A 133 -4.26 5.26 -5.77
N ASN A 134 -4.97 6.36 -5.96
CA ASN A 134 -5.39 7.22 -4.87
C ASN A 134 -6.92 7.27 -4.82
N PHE A 135 -7.45 7.21 -3.59
CA PHE A 135 -8.88 7.22 -3.34
C PHE A 135 -9.22 8.26 -2.29
N LEU A 136 -10.29 9.03 -2.52
CA LEU A 136 -10.92 9.85 -1.50
C LEU A 136 -11.78 8.96 -0.59
N ILE A 137 -11.58 9.05 0.71
CA ILE A 137 -12.37 8.35 1.73
C ILE A 137 -13.61 9.19 2.02
N LYS A 138 -14.72 8.88 1.34
CA LYS A 138 -16.00 9.57 1.51
C LYS A 138 -16.64 9.29 2.86
N LYS A 139 -16.61 8.03 3.28
CA LYS A 139 -17.25 7.56 4.51
C LYS A 139 -16.56 6.31 5.01
N LYS A 140 -16.45 6.19 6.33
CA LYS A 140 -15.95 5.00 7.02
C LYS A 140 -16.82 4.67 8.22
N SER A 141 -17.17 3.40 8.38
CA SER A 141 -17.79 2.82 9.58
C SER A 141 -16.95 1.63 10.04
N ALA A 142 -17.44 0.89 11.06
CA ALA A 142 -16.78 -0.31 11.54
C ALA A 142 -16.73 -1.45 10.50
N ASP A 143 -17.68 -1.46 9.56
CA ASP A 143 -17.95 -2.57 8.64
C ASP A 143 -18.07 -2.14 7.16
N SER A 144 -18.05 -0.83 6.89
CA SER A 144 -18.16 -0.30 5.53
C SER A 144 -17.17 0.84 5.29
N LEU A 145 -16.65 0.88 4.07
CA LEU A 145 -15.73 1.90 3.61
C LEU A 145 -16.13 2.34 2.20
N PHE A 146 -16.33 3.64 2.04
CA PHE A 146 -16.72 4.25 0.77
C PHE A 146 -15.54 5.04 0.25
N LEU A 147 -15.02 4.58 -0.88
CA LEU A 147 -13.88 5.17 -1.55
C LEU A 147 -14.35 5.75 -2.89
N GLU A 148 -13.82 6.89 -3.29
CA GLU A 148 -13.97 7.44 -4.64
C GLU A 148 -12.59 7.46 -5.29
N SER A 149 -12.46 6.86 -6.48
CA SER A 149 -11.20 6.91 -7.20
C SER A 149 -10.91 8.33 -7.66
N LEU A 150 -9.71 8.85 -7.34
CA LEU A 150 -9.28 10.14 -7.85
C LEU A 150 -8.89 10.09 -9.34
N SER A 151 -8.80 8.89 -9.93
CA SER A 151 -8.45 8.73 -11.35
C SER A 151 -9.65 8.90 -12.27
N ASP A 152 -10.81 8.37 -11.87
CA ASP A 152 -11.99 8.23 -12.74
C ASP A 152 -13.31 8.51 -12.01
N GLN A 153 -13.26 9.04 -10.79
CA GLN A 153 -14.41 9.43 -9.96
C GLN A 153 -15.40 8.30 -9.68
N ARG A 154 -15.00 7.04 -9.89
CA ARG A 154 -15.85 5.89 -9.58
C ARG A 154 -15.86 5.63 -8.08
N GLU A 155 -17.06 5.42 -7.56
CA GLU A 155 -17.27 5.00 -6.18
C GLU A 155 -17.09 3.49 -6.03
N ILE A 156 -16.36 3.11 -4.99
CA ILE A 156 -16.10 1.74 -4.58
C ILE A 156 -16.65 1.62 -3.16
N LYS A 157 -17.69 0.79 -3.01
CA LYS A 157 -18.26 0.46 -1.70
C LYS A 157 -17.68 -0.85 -1.23
N LEU A 158 -16.90 -0.79 -0.16
CA LEU A 158 -16.27 -1.93 0.47
C LEU A 158 -17.02 -2.34 1.74
N THR A 159 -17.20 -3.64 1.91
CA THR A 159 -17.75 -4.25 3.12
C THR A 159 -16.66 -5.08 3.80
N LEU A 160 -16.48 -4.91 5.10
CA LEU A 160 -15.55 -5.70 5.91
C LEU A 160 -16.04 -7.16 5.98
N LYS A 161 -15.19 -8.10 5.63
CA LYS A 161 -15.44 -9.55 5.73
C LYS A 161 -14.73 -10.19 6.90
N GLU A 162 -13.53 -9.70 7.20
CA GLU A 162 -12.71 -10.21 8.29
C GLU A 162 -11.90 -9.08 8.90
N LYS A 163 -11.95 -8.93 10.22
CA LYS A 163 -11.14 -7.94 10.93
C LYS A 163 -9.76 -8.52 11.22
N ILE A 164 -8.71 -7.78 10.87
CA ILE A 164 -7.32 -8.15 11.16
C ILE A 164 -6.79 -7.22 12.25
N THR A 165 -5.98 -7.75 13.16
CA THR A 165 -5.23 -6.93 14.12
C THR A 165 -3.78 -6.83 13.66
N CYS A 166 -3.27 -5.61 13.49
CA CYS A 166 -1.88 -5.41 13.11
C CYS A 166 -0.95 -5.85 14.25
N VAL A 167 -0.04 -6.77 13.95
CA VAL A 167 1.12 -7.09 14.78
C VAL A 167 2.35 -6.74 13.95
N GLN A 168 2.94 -5.58 14.24
CA GLN A 168 4.10 -5.07 13.50
C GLN A 168 5.25 -6.08 13.57
N LYS A 169 5.92 -6.29 12.44
CA LYS A 169 7.09 -7.16 12.31
C LYS A 169 8.27 -6.35 11.78
N GLU A 170 9.46 -6.82 12.09
CA GLU A 170 10.68 -6.34 11.44
C GLU A 170 10.72 -6.82 9.98
N LEU A 171 11.17 -5.94 9.08
CA LEU A 171 11.21 -6.15 7.62
C LEU A 171 12.50 -6.82 7.15
#